data_AF-A0AAV3Q0L8-F1
#
_entry.id   AF-A0AAV3Q0L8-F1
#
_cell.length_a   1.000
_cell.length_b   1.000
_cell.length_c   1.000
_cell.angle_alpha   90.00
_cell.angle_beta   90.00
_cell.angle_gamma   90.00
#
_symmetry.space_group_name_H-M   'P 1'
#
loop_
_entity.id
_entity.type
_entity.pdbx_description
1 polymer ?
#
loop_
_entity_poly.entity_id
_entity_poly.type
_entity_poly.pdbx_seq_one_letter_code
_entity_poly.pdbx_strand_id
1 'polypeptide(L)'
;MRRYWYKKLVSVFGPRPPVNWLLVCVVSVFVLIALLRSSFSSSFDSMASASTRDLLINDRKLKQSATSDYLELWSISSNGNRLKDVDLCGKGKEYYVPCYNVSANLLAGFKDGEEFDRHCEVSRGQQHCLIRPPKDYKIPLSWPIGRDIIWSGNVKLSQDQILSSGSMTKRLMLLEENQISFQSEEGSVVGGMNDYSRLIAKLIGLRSEYELPESGVHRVLDIGCGFGSFGAHLLSLNMMAVCMAPFGLTGGQVQVALERGLPAILGNFISKQLPFPSLSYDMIHCAQCNIVWDDKGGLFLIEIDRVLKPGGYVVLTSPATTQQGSATTAKKRQIGNPIEDFSQKLCWNLLAQEEDVSIWQKTADAQCYTSRKGAIPLCEGEDVQSYYRPLAHCISGTNSKRWVPVGRSNSMNTINLEIHGVHPDDFSDDMEFWRSAVINYWSLLSPLIFSDHPKRPGDEDPLPPYNMMRNVMDMNAHYGGLNAALLESGKSVTVMNVVPTNTPNKLPLILNRGFAGVLHDWCESFPTYPRIYDMLHAKGLLSHLTLQRCSIIDLFFEMDRILRPEGWVIISDKVGHVEHGRTLALQIRWEARVIDPENGSDQRLLICQKPFIRK
;
A
#
# COMPACT_ATOMS: atom_id res chain seq x y z
N MET A 1 -63.28 -40.29 -25.56
CA MET A 1 -64.41 -40.90 -26.31
C MET A 1 -63.98 -41.10 -27.76
N ARG A 2 -64.40 -42.26 -28.29
CA ARG A 2 -64.22 -42.87 -29.61
C ARG A 2 -64.13 -41.98 -30.87
N ARG A 3 -63.26 -42.49 -31.77
CA ARG A 3 -63.40 -42.74 -33.23
C ARG A 3 -63.24 -41.55 -34.21
N TYR A 4 -62.81 -41.68 -35.49
CA TYR A 4 -62.13 -42.66 -36.39
C TYR A 4 -62.41 -42.17 -37.85
N TRP A 5 -61.59 -42.59 -38.84
CA TRP A 5 -61.85 -42.64 -40.30
C TRP A 5 -61.77 -41.31 -41.10
N TYR A 6 -61.35 -41.22 -42.38
CA TYR A 6 -60.58 -42.02 -43.36
C TYR A 6 -60.70 -41.27 -44.72
N LYS A 7 -59.91 -41.71 -45.74
CA LYS A 7 -59.98 -41.45 -47.21
C LYS A 7 -59.18 -40.22 -47.70
N LYS A 8 -58.17 -40.30 -48.57
CA LYS A 8 -57.80 -41.12 -49.76
C LYS A 8 -58.61 -40.80 -51.03
N LEU A 9 -57.95 -40.18 -52.03
CA LEU A 9 -58.18 -40.24 -53.49
C LEU A 9 -56.93 -39.65 -54.19
N VAL A 10 -56.06 -40.44 -54.86
CA VAL A 10 -56.08 -40.86 -56.28
C VAL A 10 -55.95 -39.64 -57.22
N SER A 11 -54.73 -39.32 -57.69
CA SER A 11 -54.09 -39.70 -58.97
C SER A 11 -54.86 -39.27 -60.22
N VAL A 12 -54.22 -38.48 -61.09
CA VAL A 12 -53.93 -38.81 -62.51
C VAL A 12 -53.14 -37.67 -63.16
N PHE A 13 -52.12 -38.07 -63.92
CA PHE A 13 -51.19 -37.27 -64.71
C PHE A 13 -51.83 -36.57 -65.92
N GLY A 14 -51.29 -35.39 -66.25
CA GLY A 14 -51.43 -34.67 -67.52
C GLY A 14 -50.38 -33.56 -67.62
N PRO A 15 -50.08 -33.02 -68.81
CA PRO A 15 -48.90 -33.40 -69.59
C PRO A 15 -47.70 -32.43 -69.45
N ARG A 16 -46.53 -32.92 -69.87
CA ARG A 16 -45.22 -32.24 -69.85
C ARG A 16 -45.28 -30.79 -70.38
N PRO A 17 -44.76 -29.79 -69.65
CA PRO A 17 -44.47 -28.48 -70.23
C PRO A 17 -43.21 -28.55 -71.12
N PRO A 18 -43.08 -27.63 -72.10
CA PRO A 18 -42.13 -27.70 -73.20
C PRO A 18 -40.67 -27.65 -72.73
N VAL A 19 -39.74 -28.16 -73.56
CA VAL A 19 -38.29 -28.25 -73.29
C VAL A 19 -37.68 -26.91 -72.80
N ASN A 20 -38.30 -25.76 -73.14
CA ASN A 20 -37.91 -24.45 -72.61
C ASN A 20 -38.13 -24.29 -71.10
N TRP A 21 -39.09 -24.97 -70.48
CA TRP A 21 -39.31 -24.92 -69.03
C TRP A 21 -38.28 -25.76 -68.27
N LEU A 22 -37.87 -26.90 -68.85
CA LEU A 22 -36.73 -27.68 -68.36
C LEU A 22 -35.42 -26.89 -68.45
N LEU A 23 -35.22 -26.14 -69.55
CA LEU A 23 -34.05 -25.28 -69.70
C LEU A 23 -34.06 -24.13 -68.68
N VAL A 24 -35.22 -23.49 -68.45
CA VAL A 24 -35.36 -22.44 -67.43
C VAL A 24 -35.19 -23.01 -66.02
N CYS A 25 -35.69 -24.22 -65.72
CA CYS A 25 -35.45 -24.88 -64.44
C CYS A 25 -33.98 -25.27 -64.26
N VAL A 26 -33.30 -25.77 -65.29
CA VAL A 26 -31.87 -26.08 -65.23
C VAL A 26 -31.03 -24.81 -65.04
N VAL A 27 -31.34 -23.73 -65.78
CA VAL A 27 -30.69 -22.42 -65.59
C VAL A 27 -30.99 -21.86 -64.19
N SER A 28 -32.22 -21.99 -63.70
CA SER A 28 -32.59 -21.55 -62.34
C SER A 28 -31.87 -22.35 -61.26
N VAL A 29 -31.68 -23.66 -61.45
CA VAL A 29 -30.90 -24.52 -60.55
C VAL A 29 -29.41 -24.18 -60.63
N PHE A 30 -28.85 -23.90 -61.81
CA PHE A 30 -27.46 -23.43 -61.93
C PHE A 30 -27.25 -22.05 -61.33
N VAL A 31 -28.22 -21.14 -61.44
CA VAL A 31 -28.22 -19.84 -60.77
C VAL A 31 -28.36 -20.02 -59.25
N LEU A 32 -29.20 -20.94 -58.77
CA LEU A 32 -29.32 -21.24 -57.34
C LEU A 32 -28.04 -21.89 -56.80
N ILE A 33 -27.40 -22.79 -57.55
CA ILE A 33 -26.11 -23.39 -57.20
C ILE A 33 -25.01 -22.33 -57.24
N ALA A 34 -25.02 -21.39 -58.19
CA ALA A 34 -24.05 -20.29 -58.23
C ALA A 34 -24.25 -19.31 -57.06
N LEU A 35 -25.51 -18.99 -56.70
CA LEU A 35 -25.85 -18.15 -55.56
C LEU A 35 -25.55 -18.83 -54.21
N LEU A 36 -25.79 -20.15 -54.09
CA LEU A 36 -25.42 -20.93 -52.90
C LEU A 36 -23.91 -21.18 -52.81
N ARG A 37 -23.21 -21.30 -53.95
CA ARG A 37 -21.73 -21.39 -54.01
C ARG A 37 -21.05 -20.04 -53.73
N SER A 38 -21.76 -18.91 -53.88
CA SER A 38 -21.33 -17.62 -53.35
C SER A 38 -21.61 -17.43 -51.85
N SER A 39 -22.28 -18.38 -51.17
CA SER A 39 -22.50 -18.36 -49.72
C SER A 39 -21.77 -19.46 -48.95
N PHE A 40 -21.18 -20.46 -49.62
CA PHE A 40 -20.31 -21.48 -49.01
C PHE A 40 -19.23 -21.98 -49.99
N SER A 41 -18.13 -21.23 -50.15
CA SER A 41 -16.75 -21.79 -50.23
C SER A 41 -15.71 -20.68 -50.49
N SER A 42 -15.20 -20.08 -49.42
CA SER A 42 -13.76 -19.80 -49.30
C SER A 42 -13.37 -19.74 -47.81
N SER A 43 -13.82 -20.74 -47.06
CA SER A 43 -13.25 -21.13 -45.77
C SER A 43 -12.54 -22.45 -46.00
N PHE A 44 -11.33 -22.41 -46.56
CA PHE A 44 -10.23 -23.36 -46.29
C PHE A 44 -8.92 -23.06 -47.06
N ASP A 45 -8.88 -22.11 -48.01
CA ASP A 45 -7.63 -21.74 -48.71
C ASP A 45 -7.18 -20.26 -48.54
N SER A 46 -7.79 -19.49 -47.62
CA SER A 46 -7.38 -18.11 -47.32
C SER A 46 -6.51 -17.96 -46.05
N MET A 47 -6.28 -19.02 -45.28
CA MET A 47 -5.48 -18.96 -44.04
C MET A 47 -3.97 -18.98 -44.25
N ALA A 48 -3.46 -19.37 -45.44
CA ALA A 48 -2.02 -19.35 -45.73
C ALA A 48 -1.54 -18.01 -46.34
N SER A 49 -2.43 -17.21 -46.93
CA SER A 49 -2.09 -15.93 -47.58
C SER A 49 -2.45 -14.69 -46.74
N ALA A 50 -3.40 -14.80 -45.81
CA ALA A 50 -3.71 -13.71 -44.86
C ALA A 50 -2.67 -13.64 -43.74
N SER A 51 -2.12 -14.79 -43.29
CA SER A 51 -1.06 -14.81 -42.29
C SER A 51 0.22 -14.12 -42.78
N THR A 52 0.54 -14.21 -44.08
CA THR A 52 1.74 -13.56 -44.64
C THR A 52 1.57 -12.05 -44.85
N ARG A 53 0.36 -11.54 -45.12
CA ARG A 53 0.12 -10.08 -45.21
C ARG A 53 -0.06 -9.43 -43.84
N ASP A 54 -0.70 -10.10 -42.88
CA ASP A 54 -0.79 -9.62 -41.49
C ASP A 54 0.54 -9.78 -40.73
N LEU A 55 1.36 -10.79 -41.04
CA LEU A 55 2.75 -10.85 -40.56
C LEU A 55 3.61 -9.76 -41.20
N LEU A 56 3.45 -9.40 -42.47
CA LEU A 56 4.21 -8.30 -43.10
C LEU A 56 3.76 -6.90 -42.65
N ILE A 57 2.48 -6.71 -42.32
CA ILE A 57 1.95 -5.45 -41.80
C ILE A 57 2.29 -5.30 -40.30
N ASN A 58 2.26 -6.40 -39.52
CA ASN A 58 2.78 -6.40 -38.16
C ASN A 58 4.31 -6.28 -38.13
N ASP A 59 5.06 -6.90 -39.04
CA ASP A 59 6.51 -6.68 -39.13
C ASP A 59 6.84 -5.25 -39.55
N ARG A 60 6.02 -4.58 -40.37
CA ARG A 60 6.22 -3.16 -40.70
C ARG A 60 5.85 -2.25 -39.54
N LYS A 61 4.81 -2.55 -38.76
CA LYS A 61 4.46 -1.80 -37.55
C LYS A 61 5.42 -2.07 -36.39
N LEU A 62 5.89 -3.30 -36.21
CA LEU A 62 6.94 -3.68 -35.26
C LEU A 62 8.29 -3.14 -35.69
N LYS A 63 8.63 -3.14 -36.98
CA LYS A 63 9.85 -2.46 -37.47
C LYS A 63 9.70 -0.95 -37.38
N GLN A 64 8.53 -0.36 -37.60
CA GLN A 64 8.31 1.08 -37.42
C GLN A 64 8.35 1.49 -35.94
N SER A 65 7.76 0.70 -35.04
CA SER A 65 7.86 0.90 -33.58
C SER A 65 9.29 0.68 -33.11
N ALA A 66 9.94 -0.40 -33.51
CA ALA A 66 11.33 -0.67 -33.19
C ALA A 66 12.27 0.39 -33.80
N THR A 67 12.01 0.93 -35.00
CA THR A 67 12.79 2.07 -35.51
C THR A 67 12.44 3.37 -34.81
N SER A 68 11.22 3.57 -34.30
CA SER A 68 10.86 4.73 -33.47
C SER A 68 11.56 4.64 -32.12
N ASP A 69 11.54 3.48 -31.47
CA ASP A 69 12.20 3.18 -30.21
C ASP A 69 13.73 3.22 -30.38
N TYR A 70 14.25 2.71 -31.51
CA TYR A 70 15.66 2.82 -31.87
C TYR A 70 16.04 4.25 -32.22
N LEU A 71 15.16 5.05 -32.83
CA LEU A 71 15.40 6.48 -33.09
C LEU A 71 15.27 7.32 -31.81
N GLU A 72 14.43 6.94 -30.84
CA GLU A 72 14.44 7.53 -29.50
C GLU A 72 15.74 7.18 -28.76
N LEU A 73 16.15 5.91 -28.75
CA LEU A 73 17.44 5.46 -28.22
C LEU A 73 18.62 6.13 -28.93
N TRP A 74 18.54 6.35 -30.25
CA TRP A 74 19.57 7.03 -31.03
C TRP A 74 19.54 8.55 -30.83
N SER A 75 18.37 9.17 -30.61
CA SER A 75 18.28 10.59 -30.25
C SER A 75 18.85 10.86 -28.85
N ILE A 76 18.73 9.90 -27.93
CA ILE A 76 19.36 9.91 -26.61
C ILE A 76 20.87 9.67 -26.72
N SER A 77 21.31 8.82 -27.65
CA SER A 77 22.73 8.56 -27.93
C SER A 77 23.43 9.65 -28.76
N SER A 78 22.71 10.37 -29.61
CA SER A 78 23.24 11.34 -30.57
C SER A 78 23.34 12.76 -29.97
N ASN A 79 22.59 13.04 -28.91
CA ASN A 79 22.94 14.12 -27.99
C ASN A 79 24.10 13.68 -27.11
N GLY A 80 25.33 13.86 -27.62
CA GLY A 80 26.60 13.70 -26.91
C GLY A 80 26.80 14.67 -25.73
N ASN A 81 25.78 14.93 -24.93
CA ASN A 81 25.96 15.37 -23.57
C ASN A 81 26.32 14.13 -22.76
N ARG A 82 27.56 14.06 -22.25
CA ARG A 82 27.88 13.21 -21.10
C ARG A 82 26.69 13.24 -20.16
N LEU A 83 26.12 12.08 -19.83
CA LEU A 83 25.07 11.93 -18.81
C LEU A 83 25.43 12.88 -17.66
N LYS A 84 24.70 13.99 -17.55
CA LYS A 84 25.06 15.05 -16.63
C LYS A 84 24.65 14.50 -15.27
N ASP A 85 25.64 14.05 -14.51
CA ASP A 85 25.42 13.54 -13.17
C ASP A 85 24.52 14.50 -12.38
N VAL A 86 23.48 13.95 -11.76
CA VAL A 86 22.55 14.79 -11.02
C VAL A 86 23.22 15.36 -9.78
N ASP A 87 23.05 16.66 -9.57
CA ASP A 87 23.61 17.35 -8.42
C ASP A 87 22.91 16.96 -7.12
N LEU A 88 23.67 17.05 -6.03
CA LEU A 88 23.13 16.81 -4.69
C LEU A 88 22.42 18.07 -4.19
N CYS A 89 21.28 17.90 -3.52
CA CYS A 89 20.51 18.99 -2.92
C CYS A 89 21.33 19.86 -1.96
N GLY A 90 20.91 21.12 -1.81
CA GLY A 90 21.49 22.06 -0.83
C GLY A 90 21.34 21.58 0.63
N LYS A 91 22.23 22.08 1.50
CA LYS A 91 22.18 21.82 2.95
C LYS A 91 20.83 22.26 3.52
N GLY A 92 20.23 21.48 4.41
CA GLY A 92 18.91 21.73 5.00
C GLY A 92 17.75 20.94 4.37
N LYS A 93 17.99 20.23 3.26
CA LYS A 93 17.00 19.33 2.62
C LYS A 93 17.15 17.86 3.03
N GLU A 94 17.99 17.55 4.02
CA GLU A 94 18.28 16.17 4.44
C GLU A 94 17.01 15.45 4.93
N TYR A 95 16.07 16.18 5.54
CA TYR A 95 14.80 15.67 6.07
C TYR A 95 13.60 16.16 5.26
N TYR A 96 13.81 16.52 4.00
CA TYR A 96 12.75 17.06 3.14
C TYR A 96 11.71 15.97 2.81
N VAL A 97 10.44 16.30 3.03
CA VAL A 97 9.29 15.49 2.64
C VAL A 97 8.46 16.30 1.63
N PRO A 98 8.34 15.83 0.37
CA PRO A 98 7.50 16.50 -0.62
C PRO A 98 6.03 16.60 -0.17
N CYS A 99 5.31 17.60 -0.67
CA CYS A 99 3.88 17.85 -0.41
C CYS A 99 3.49 18.27 1.03
N TYR A 100 4.43 18.38 1.97
CA TYR A 100 4.19 18.82 3.35
C TYR A 100 4.86 20.17 3.67
N ASN A 101 4.65 21.17 2.80
CA ASN A 101 5.22 22.50 2.97
C ASN A 101 4.21 23.46 3.61
N VAL A 102 4.22 23.52 4.95
CA VAL A 102 3.29 24.36 5.75
C VAL A 102 3.31 25.82 5.29
N SER A 103 4.49 26.40 5.04
CA SER A 103 4.60 27.79 4.61
C SER A 103 3.98 28.03 3.23
N ALA A 104 4.18 27.11 2.28
CA ALA A 104 3.55 27.21 0.98
C ALA A 104 2.04 26.96 1.05
N ASN A 105 1.59 26.05 1.93
CA ASN A 105 0.19 25.75 2.14
C ASN A 105 -0.57 26.97 2.70
N LEU A 106 0.01 27.67 3.68
CA LEU A 106 -0.55 28.91 4.22
C LEU A 106 -0.66 30.01 3.14
N LEU A 107 0.35 30.13 2.26
CA LEU A 107 0.32 31.08 1.14
C LEU A 107 -0.71 30.71 0.07
N ALA A 108 -0.98 29.42 -0.12
CA ALA A 108 -2.03 28.92 -1.01
C ALA A 108 -3.45 29.11 -0.42
N GLY A 109 -3.55 29.54 0.85
CA GLY A 109 -4.81 29.88 1.50
C GLY A 109 -5.40 28.79 2.41
N PHE A 110 -4.69 27.68 2.62
CA PHE A 110 -5.09 26.64 3.58
C PHE A 110 -4.98 27.18 5.02
N LYS A 111 -6.00 26.88 5.84
CA LYS A 111 -6.16 27.38 7.23
C LYS A 111 -6.80 26.30 8.10
N ASP A 112 -6.95 26.59 9.39
CA ASP A 112 -7.68 25.73 10.35
C ASP A 112 -7.13 24.28 10.40
N GLY A 113 -5.81 24.16 10.33
CA GLY A 113 -5.08 22.89 10.41
C GLY A 113 -4.88 22.21 9.06
N GLU A 114 -5.52 22.67 7.99
CA GLU A 114 -5.33 22.13 6.63
C GLU A 114 -3.91 22.38 6.11
N GLU A 115 -3.19 23.38 6.65
CA GLU A 115 -1.79 23.62 6.30
C GLU A 115 -0.86 22.45 6.61
N PHE A 116 -1.27 21.54 7.50
CA PHE A 116 -0.54 20.31 7.85
C PHE A 116 -0.95 19.10 7.02
N ASP A 117 -1.99 19.21 6.19
CA ASP A 117 -2.40 18.15 5.27
C ASP A 117 -1.44 18.05 4.07
N ARG A 118 -1.53 16.93 3.35
CA ARG A 118 -0.73 16.66 2.16
C ARG A 118 -1.28 17.43 0.96
N HIS A 119 -0.47 18.32 0.39
CA HIS A 119 -0.80 19.17 -0.76
C HIS A 119 0.31 19.09 -1.83
N CYS A 120 0.16 18.17 -2.78
CA CYS A 120 1.14 17.98 -3.85
C CYS A 120 0.98 18.98 -5.01
N GLU A 121 -0.22 19.54 -5.16
CA GLU A 121 -0.56 20.57 -6.15
C GLU A 121 0.27 21.85 -5.98
N VAL A 122 0.61 22.21 -4.73
CA VAL A 122 1.42 23.40 -4.39
C VAL A 122 2.91 23.18 -4.66
N SER A 123 3.36 21.92 -4.71
CA SER A 123 4.79 21.56 -4.78
C SER A 123 5.30 21.28 -6.21
N ARG A 124 4.50 21.55 -7.25
CA ARG A 124 4.86 21.25 -8.64
C ARG A 124 6.01 22.13 -9.15
N GLY A 125 6.98 21.51 -9.83
CA GLY A 125 8.08 22.22 -10.51
C GLY A 125 9.40 22.31 -9.73
N GLN A 126 9.61 21.46 -8.72
CA GLN A 126 10.88 21.42 -8.00
C GLN A 126 12.00 20.80 -8.86
N GLN A 127 13.18 21.42 -8.82
CA GLN A 127 14.36 20.87 -9.49
C GLN A 127 14.76 19.53 -8.88
N HIS A 128 15.01 18.55 -9.74
CA HIS A 128 15.49 17.25 -9.33
C HIS A 128 16.91 17.35 -8.75
N CYS A 129 17.09 16.86 -7.54
CA CYS A 129 18.38 16.77 -6.87
C CYS A 129 18.41 15.56 -5.94
N LEU A 130 19.59 15.00 -5.71
CA LEU A 130 19.77 13.84 -4.82
C LEU A 130 19.90 14.28 -3.37
N ILE A 131 19.09 13.71 -2.47
CA ILE A 131 19.06 14.10 -1.06
C ILE A 131 20.24 13.47 -0.33
N ARG A 132 21.07 14.32 0.29
CA ARG A 132 22.25 13.88 1.05
C ARG A 132 21.85 13.23 2.37
N PRO A 133 22.61 12.21 2.84
CA PRO A 133 22.51 11.77 4.23
C PRO A 133 22.98 12.90 5.17
N PRO A 134 22.42 12.98 6.39
CA PRO A 134 22.94 13.84 7.46
C PRO A 134 24.43 13.58 7.73
N LYS A 135 25.14 14.59 8.27
CA LYS A 135 26.58 14.47 8.56
C LYS A 135 26.92 13.32 9.50
N ASP A 136 26.08 13.13 10.51
CA ASP A 136 26.26 12.10 11.55
C ASP A 136 25.47 10.82 11.23
N TYR A 137 25.07 10.64 9.96
CA TYR A 137 24.34 9.45 9.54
C TYR A 137 25.19 8.19 9.72
N LYS A 138 24.60 7.18 10.34
CA LYS A 138 25.20 5.87 10.54
C LYS A 138 24.32 4.80 9.92
N ILE A 139 24.95 3.73 9.44
CA ILE A 139 24.23 2.54 9.01
C ILE A 139 23.49 2.00 10.23
N PRO A 140 22.17 1.77 10.16
CA PRO A 140 21.41 1.48 11.35
C PRO A 140 21.47 0.00 11.73
N LEU A 141 21.20 -0.29 13.00
CA LEU A 141 21.40 -1.61 13.60
C LEU A 141 20.46 -2.64 12.97
N SER A 142 20.95 -3.88 12.84
CA SER A 142 20.19 -5.01 12.29
C SER A 142 18.95 -5.33 13.14
N TRP A 143 17.95 -5.94 12.51
CA TRP A 143 16.79 -6.43 13.23
C TRP A 143 17.16 -7.68 14.06
N PRO A 144 16.65 -7.85 15.30
CA PRO A 144 15.64 -7.04 15.99
C PRO A 144 16.19 -5.89 16.84
N ILE A 145 17.51 -5.71 16.93
CA ILE A 145 18.14 -4.69 17.80
C ILE A 145 17.70 -3.28 17.41
N GLY A 146 17.59 -3.01 16.10
CA GLY A 146 17.11 -1.73 15.58
C GLY A 146 15.72 -1.32 16.07
N ARG A 147 14.90 -2.25 16.59
CA ARG A 147 13.60 -1.98 17.20
C ARG A 147 13.71 -1.16 18.49
N ASP A 148 14.75 -1.44 19.27
CA ASP A 148 14.89 -0.93 20.63
C ASP A 148 16.00 0.12 20.75
N ILE A 149 16.93 0.16 19.79
CA ILE A 149 18.06 1.09 19.77
C ILE A 149 18.21 1.68 18.36
N ILE A 150 18.29 3.02 18.27
CA ILE A 150 18.57 3.74 17.00
C ILE A 150 19.70 4.75 17.16
N TRP A 151 20.28 5.20 16.04
CA TRP A 151 21.23 6.31 16.02
C TRP A 151 20.51 7.65 16.03
N SER A 152 20.88 8.56 16.94
CA SER A 152 20.28 9.90 16.99
C SER A 152 20.56 10.71 15.73
N GLY A 153 21.71 10.51 15.08
CA GLY A 153 22.12 11.20 13.85
C GLY A 153 21.27 10.88 12.61
N ASN A 154 20.47 9.81 12.66
CA ASN A 154 19.60 9.40 11.56
C ASN A 154 18.23 10.09 11.58
N VAL A 155 17.87 10.69 12.73
CA VAL A 155 16.57 11.32 12.96
C VAL A 155 16.73 12.79 13.34
N LYS A 156 15.75 13.62 13.00
CA LYS A 156 15.79 15.06 13.29
C LYS A 156 15.19 15.37 14.67
N LEU A 157 15.69 14.75 15.74
CA LEU A 157 15.20 15.00 17.12
C LEU A 157 15.99 16.13 17.79
N SER A 158 15.30 17.05 18.49
CA SER A 158 15.99 18.04 19.33
C SER A 158 16.39 17.46 20.69
N GLN A 159 17.45 17.98 21.30
CA GLN A 159 17.85 17.57 22.65
C GLN A 159 16.73 17.81 23.67
N ASP A 160 15.98 18.91 23.54
CA ASP A 160 14.83 19.18 24.40
C ASP A 160 13.71 18.16 24.21
N GLN A 161 13.49 17.61 23.01
CA GLN A 161 12.50 16.54 22.82
C GLN A 161 12.95 15.21 23.44
N ILE A 162 14.26 14.96 23.45
CA ILE A 162 14.85 13.78 24.08
C ILE A 162 14.79 13.89 25.61
N LEU A 163 15.08 15.09 26.15
CA LEU A 163 15.17 15.37 27.59
C LEU A 163 13.84 15.78 28.25
N SER A 164 13.01 16.57 27.55
CA SER A 164 11.67 17.01 28.00
C SER A 164 10.60 15.96 27.80
N SER A 165 10.99 14.75 27.40
CA SER A 165 10.18 13.54 27.39
C SER A 165 9.89 13.05 28.83
N GLY A 166 9.59 13.99 29.73
CA GLY A 166 9.51 13.86 31.19
C GLY A 166 8.17 13.35 31.72
N SER A 167 7.51 12.45 31.00
CA SER A 167 6.48 11.59 31.60
C SER A 167 7.13 10.26 31.98
N MET A 168 6.67 9.61 33.05
CA MET A 168 7.27 8.39 33.62
C MET A 168 7.50 7.25 32.61
N THR A 169 6.82 7.26 31.46
CA THR A 169 6.92 6.30 30.34
C THR A 169 7.80 6.75 29.17
N LYS A 170 8.39 7.96 29.23
CA LYS A 170 8.88 8.69 28.07
C LYS A 170 10.39 8.99 28.07
N ARG A 171 11.16 8.63 29.09
CA ARG A 171 12.62 8.92 29.10
C ARG A 171 13.35 8.10 28.05
N LEU A 172 13.68 8.75 26.93
CA LEU A 172 14.67 8.26 25.99
C LEU A 172 16.03 8.27 26.69
N MET A 173 16.67 7.11 26.76
CA MET A 173 18.04 7.04 27.28
C MET A 173 19.00 7.28 26.12
N LEU A 174 19.72 8.41 26.18
CA LEU A 174 20.91 8.59 25.36
C LEU A 174 22.00 7.69 25.95
N LEU A 175 22.33 6.62 25.22
CA LEU A 175 23.46 5.76 25.57
C LEU A 175 24.77 6.45 25.18
N GLU A 176 25.88 5.95 25.72
CA GLU A 176 27.21 6.28 25.21
C GLU A 176 27.24 6.04 23.68
N GLU A 177 27.85 6.95 22.91
CA GLU A 177 27.94 6.94 21.43
C GLU A 177 26.77 7.49 20.58
N ASN A 178 25.91 8.37 21.12
CA ASN A 178 24.79 8.99 20.37
C ASN A 178 23.73 7.98 19.91
N GLN A 179 23.49 6.93 20.70
CA GLN A 179 22.38 6.00 20.51
C GLN A 179 21.20 6.39 21.39
N ILE A 180 19.99 6.11 20.93
CA ILE A 180 18.75 6.32 21.66
C ILE A 180 18.15 4.93 21.95
N SER A 181 17.99 4.61 23.23
CA SER A 181 17.29 3.41 23.68
C SER A 181 15.83 3.69 24.01
N PHE A 182 14.96 2.78 23.61
CA PHE A 182 13.52 2.77 23.90
C PHE A 182 13.11 1.71 24.93
N GLN A 183 14.08 0.96 25.47
CA GLN A 183 13.80 0.00 26.54
C GLN A 183 13.51 0.78 27.83
N SER A 184 12.30 0.58 28.38
CA SER A 184 12.01 0.92 29.76
C SER A 184 12.74 -0.09 30.64
N GLU A 185 13.53 0.35 31.62
CA GLU A 185 14.15 -0.55 32.59
C GLU A 185 13.10 -1.53 33.15
N GLU A 186 13.31 -2.83 32.92
CA GLU A 186 12.62 -3.92 33.60
C GLU A 186 12.92 -3.78 35.10
N GLY A 187 12.07 -3.07 35.84
CA GLY A 187 12.22 -2.96 37.30
C GLY A 187 11.74 -1.69 37.97
N SER A 188 11.35 -0.63 37.24
CA SER A 188 10.71 0.53 37.90
C SER A 188 9.20 0.30 38.07
N VAL A 189 8.75 0.34 39.32
CA VAL A 189 7.50 -0.25 39.87
C VAL A 189 6.21 0.52 39.49
N VAL A 190 6.19 1.33 38.42
CA VAL A 190 4.95 2.01 37.94
C VAL A 190 4.95 2.16 36.41
N GLY A 191 4.17 1.31 35.72
CA GLY A 191 3.53 1.59 34.41
C GLY A 191 4.37 1.37 33.14
N GLY A 192 4.67 0.12 32.79
CA GLY A 192 5.28 -0.23 31.49
C GLY A 192 4.26 -0.37 30.35
N MET A 193 4.72 -0.47 29.09
CA MET A 193 3.84 -0.76 27.93
C MET A 193 3.10 -2.10 28.08
N ASN A 194 3.69 -3.07 28.79
CA ASN A 194 3.05 -4.33 29.13
C ASN A 194 1.84 -4.12 30.06
N ASP A 195 1.97 -3.25 31.06
CA ASP A 195 0.87 -2.94 31.99
C ASP A 195 -0.26 -2.19 31.27
N TYR A 196 0.10 -1.28 30.37
CA TYR A 196 -0.86 -0.58 29.52
C TYR A 196 -1.61 -1.52 28.57
N SER A 197 -0.90 -2.43 27.90
CA SER A 197 -1.50 -3.46 27.03
C SER A 197 -2.42 -4.40 27.84
N ARG A 198 -1.99 -4.81 29.03
CA ARG A 198 -2.79 -5.62 29.96
C ARG A 198 -4.03 -4.87 30.45
N LEU A 199 -3.93 -3.57 30.73
CA LEU A 199 -5.07 -2.73 31.07
C LEU A 199 -6.10 -2.71 29.93
N ILE A 200 -5.66 -2.49 28.68
CA ILE A 200 -6.56 -2.54 27.51
C ILE A 200 -7.24 -3.91 27.40
N ALA A 201 -6.48 -5.00 27.51
CA ALA A 201 -7.02 -6.36 27.45
C ALA A 201 -8.07 -6.59 28.55
N LYS A 202 -7.78 -6.21 29.80
CA LYS A 202 -8.70 -6.27 30.94
C LYS A 202 -9.98 -5.48 30.68
N LEU A 203 -9.89 -4.26 30.14
CA LEU A 203 -11.03 -3.40 29.86
C LEU A 203 -11.93 -3.95 28.73
N ILE A 204 -11.37 -4.72 27.81
CA ILE A 204 -12.12 -5.46 26.77
C ILE A 204 -12.73 -6.76 27.34
N GLY A 205 -12.36 -7.16 28.56
CA GLY A 205 -12.85 -8.38 29.22
C GLY A 205 -11.99 -9.61 29.00
N LEU A 206 -10.75 -9.45 28.53
CA LEU A 206 -9.75 -10.52 28.38
C LEU A 206 -8.93 -10.69 29.65
N ARG A 207 -8.36 -11.88 29.86
CA ARG A 207 -7.54 -12.18 31.05
C ARG A 207 -6.10 -11.75 30.88
N SER A 208 -5.61 -11.69 29.65
CA SER A 208 -4.25 -11.29 29.32
C SER A 208 -4.17 -10.62 27.95
N GLU A 209 -3.16 -9.77 27.79
CA GLU A 209 -2.72 -9.17 26.54
C GLU A 209 -2.44 -10.21 25.43
N TYR A 210 -2.03 -11.43 25.78
CA TYR A 210 -1.81 -12.51 24.81
C TYR A 210 -3.11 -13.05 24.18
N GLU A 211 -4.28 -12.80 24.78
CA GLU A 211 -5.58 -13.20 24.25
C GLU A 211 -6.14 -12.20 23.22
N LEU A 212 -5.47 -11.05 22.98
CA LEU A 212 -5.90 -10.05 22.01
C LEU A 212 -6.02 -10.61 20.57
N PRO A 213 -5.03 -11.35 20.03
CA PRO A 213 -5.17 -12.01 18.73
C PRO A 213 -6.31 -13.02 18.71
N GLU A 214 -6.47 -13.81 19.77
CA GLU A 214 -7.53 -14.82 19.90
C GLU A 214 -8.93 -14.18 19.91
N SER A 215 -9.05 -12.96 20.47
CA SER A 215 -10.28 -12.17 20.44
C SER A 215 -10.62 -11.60 19.05
N GLY A 216 -9.74 -11.78 18.07
CA GLY A 216 -9.90 -11.31 16.70
C GLY A 216 -9.15 -10.02 16.39
N VAL A 217 -8.47 -9.39 17.35
CA VAL A 217 -7.70 -8.16 17.13
C VAL A 217 -6.34 -8.50 16.55
N HIS A 218 -6.18 -8.34 15.24
CA HIS A 218 -4.91 -8.61 14.55
C HIS A 218 -4.26 -7.33 14.00
N ARG A 219 -5.08 -6.31 13.73
CA ARG A 219 -4.67 -5.10 13.00
C ARG A 219 -5.02 -3.86 13.81
N VAL A 220 -3.99 -3.11 14.17
CA VAL A 220 -4.10 -1.90 14.98
C VAL A 220 -3.59 -0.70 14.21
N LEU A 221 -4.40 0.37 14.18
CA LEU A 221 -3.96 1.68 13.71
C LEU A 221 -3.65 2.54 14.94
N ASP A 222 -2.38 2.90 15.12
CA ASP A 222 -1.89 3.70 16.24
C ASP A 222 -1.70 5.16 15.80
N ILE A 223 -2.70 6.00 16.11
CA ILE A 223 -2.75 7.42 15.76
C ILE A 223 -2.03 8.23 16.83
N GLY A 224 -0.99 8.96 16.43
CA GLY A 224 -0.12 9.68 17.35
C GLY A 224 0.75 8.73 18.18
N CYS A 225 1.41 7.77 17.50
CA CYS A 225 2.15 6.67 18.12
C CYS A 225 3.36 7.06 19.01
N GLY A 226 3.67 8.35 19.13
CA GLY A 226 4.80 8.86 19.91
C GLY A 226 6.13 8.38 19.36
N PHE A 227 6.82 7.52 20.12
CA PHE A 227 8.06 6.88 19.65
C PHE A 227 7.82 5.50 19.02
N GLY A 228 6.58 5.02 18.93
CA GLY A 228 6.23 3.69 18.40
C GLY A 228 6.35 2.55 19.41
N SER A 229 6.44 2.83 20.71
CA SER A 229 6.66 1.79 21.74
C SER A 229 5.47 0.84 21.90
N PHE A 230 4.24 1.34 21.77
CA PHE A 230 3.04 0.50 21.78
C PHE A 230 3.02 -0.43 20.56
N GLY A 231 3.23 0.11 19.35
CA GLY A 231 3.34 -0.69 18.13
C GLY A 231 4.46 -1.73 18.18
N ALA A 232 5.62 -1.41 18.75
CA ALA A 232 6.71 -2.36 18.95
C ALA A 232 6.33 -3.52 19.88
N HIS A 233 5.58 -3.22 20.96
CA HIS A 233 5.07 -4.25 21.87
C HIS A 233 4.02 -5.14 21.18
N LEU A 234 3.06 -4.56 20.45
CA LEU A 234 2.05 -5.33 19.70
C LEU A 234 2.68 -6.24 18.63
N LEU A 235 3.75 -5.78 17.96
CA LEU A 235 4.49 -6.61 17.00
C LEU A 235 5.09 -7.85 17.66
N SER A 236 5.52 -7.76 18.93
CA SER A 236 5.99 -8.93 19.69
C SER A 236 4.88 -9.94 20.03
N LEU A 237 3.62 -9.50 20.00
CA LEU A 237 2.42 -10.34 20.13
C LEU A 237 1.91 -10.85 18.77
N ASN A 238 2.72 -10.74 17.71
CA ASN A 238 2.36 -11.11 16.34
C ASN A 238 1.14 -10.34 15.80
N MET A 239 0.95 -9.09 16.23
CA MET A 239 -0.08 -8.19 15.74
C MET A 239 0.52 -7.14 14.79
N MET A 240 -0.24 -6.80 13.75
CA MET A 240 0.14 -5.77 12.81
C MET A 240 -0.29 -4.41 13.35
N ALA A 241 0.68 -3.58 13.75
CA ALA A 241 0.45 -2.21 14.19
C ALA A 241 1.06 -1.22 13.18
N VAL A 242 0.23 -0.32 12.63
CA VAL A 242 0.70 0.80 11.79
C VAL A 242 0.67 2.08 12.61
N CYS A 243 1.83 2.72 12.77
CA CYS A 243 1.89 4.07 13.31
C CYS A 243 1.44 5.08 12.26
N MET A 244 0.57 6.01 12.63
CA MET A 244 0.21 7.15 11.81
C MET A 244 0.29 8.43 12.65
N ALA A 245 0.97 9.45 12.14
CA ALA A 245 1.03 10.75 12.77
C ALA A 245 1.20 11.85 11.71
N PRO A 246 0.80 13.09 12.03
CA PRO A 246 1.01 14.23 11.13
C PRO A 246 2.51 14.51 10.95
N PHE A 247 2.83 15.25 9.89
CA PHE A 247 4.20 15.66 9.62
C PHE A 247 4.72 16.60 10.73
N GLY A 248 5.86 16.24 11.34
CA GLY A 248 6.53 17.05 12.36
C GLY A 248 7.70 17.84 11.79
N LEU A 249 7.72 19.17 12.00
CA LEU A 249 8.80 20.07 11.58
C LEU A 249 10.14 19.79 12.31
N THR A 250 10.05 19.33 13.55
CA THR A 250 11.17 18.94 14.42
C THR A 250 10.90 17.53 14.94
N GLY A 251 11.47 16.51 14.30
CA GLY A 251 11.39 15.13 14.74
C GLY A 251 9.98 14.55 14.64
N GLY A 252 9.68 13.89 13.52
CA GLY A 252 8.39 13.23 13.33
C GLY A 252 8.32 11.92 14.11
N GLN A 253 7.20 11.68 14.79
CA GLN A 253 6.87 10.40 15.43
C GLN A 253 7.02 9.23 14.43
N VAL A 254 6.52 9.44 13.21
CA VAL A 254 6.65 8.50 12.08
C VAL A 254 8.12 8.29 11.70
N GLN A 255 8.95 9.32 11.71
CA GLN A 255 10.38 9.16 11.39
C GLN A 255 11.07 8.22 12.38
N VAL A 256 10.78 8.37 13.68
CA VAL A 256 11.33 7.52 14.73
C VAL A 256 10.84 6.08 14.59
N ALA A 257 9.52 5.89 14.39
CA ALA A 257 8.95 4.55 14.18
C ALA A 257 9.57 3.84 12.97
N LEU A 258 9.75 4.54 11.85
CA LEU A 258 10.38 4.00 10.64
C LEU A 258 11.86 3.67 10.85
N GLU A 259 12.61 4.51 11.58
CA GLU A 259 14.01 4.24 11.90
C GLU A 259 14.17 3.00 12.79
N ARG A 260 13.19 2.77 13.67
CA ARG A 260 13.08 1.56 14.50
C ARG A 260 12.66 0.31 13.71
N GLY A 261 12.34 0.43 12.43
CA GLY A 261 11.86 -0.68 11.61
C GLY A 261 10.39 -1.03 11.81
N LEU A 262 9.58 -0.13 12.36
CA LEU A 262 8.15 -0.34 12.58
C LEU A 262 7.34 0.21 11.39
N PRO A 263 6.23 -0.45 10.99
CA PRO A 263 5.35 0.08 9.95
C PRO A 263 4.77 1.43 10.36
N ALA A 264 5.01 2.46 9.56
CA ALA A 264 4.44 3.78 9.80
C ALA A 264 4.18 4.57 8.53
N ILE A 265 3.21 5.48 8.59
CA ILE A 265 2.84 6.37 7.48
C ILE A 265 2.67 7.81 7.97
N LEU A 266 3.04 8.77 7.13
CA LEU A 266 2.61 10.15 7.36
C LEU A 266 1.14 10.25 6.99
N GLY A 267 0.34 10.72 7.94
CA GLY A 267 -1.09 10.84 7.76
C GLY A 267 -1.63 11.96 8.64
N ASN A 268 -2.47 12.78 8.05
CA ASN A 268 -3.31 13.73 8.76
C ASN A 268 -4.69 13.68 8.11
N PHE A 269 -5.74 13.85 8.90
CA PHE A 269 -7.12 13.70 8.41
C PHE A 269 -7.97 14.90 8.79
N ILE A 270 -7.42 16.11 8.62
CA ILE A 270 -8.10 17.37 8.93
C ILE A 270 -9.12 17.76 7.86
N SER A 271 -8.75 17.63 6.58
CA SER A 271 -9.65 17.86 5.44
C SER A 271 -9.86 16.63 4.58
N LYS A 272 -8.94 15.65 4.64
CA LYS A 272 -8.92 14.47 3.77
C LYS A 272 -9.10 13.17 4.54
N GLN A 273 -9.71 12.17 3.90
CA GLN A 273 -9.81 10.80 4.38
C GLN A 273 -8.44 10.14 4.39
N LEU A 274 -8.26 9.20 5.33
CA LEU A 274 -7.09 8.34 5.40
C LEU A 274 -6.98 7.46 4.15
N PRO A 275 -5.75 7.15 3.70
CA PRO A 275 -5.49 6.33 2.50
C PRO A 275 -5.74 4.82 2.74
N PHE A 276 -6.70 4.51 3.59
CA PHE A 276 -7.14 3.16 3.92
C PHE A 276 -8.57 2.93 3.39
N PRO A 277 -8.89 1.73 2.89
CA PRO A 277 -10.26 1.33 2.57
C PRO A 277 -11.14 1.37 3.83
N SER A 278 -12.45 1.41 3.66
CA SER A 278 -13.36 1.19 4.78
C SER A 278 -13.17 -0.21 5.38
N LEU A 279 -13.47 -0.40 6.67
CA LEU A 279 -13.42 -1.69 7.37
C LEU A 279 -12.04 -2.38 7.32
N SER A 280 -10.97 -1.62 7.59
CA SER A 280 -9.57 -2.04 7.45
C SER A 280 -8.94 -2.55 8.75
N TYR A 281 -9.26 -1.93 9.89
CA TYR A 281 -8.59 -2.16 11.17
C TYR A 281 -9.54 -2.75 12.23
N ASP A 282 -9.00 -3.58 13.12
CA ASP A 282 -9.75 -4.22 14.21
C ASP A 282 -9.78 -3.33 15.46
N MET A 283 -8.70 -2.57 15.67
CA MET A 283 -8.57 -1.62 16.76
C MET A 283 -7.93 -0.32 16.28
N ILE A 284 -8.42 0.80 16.77
CA ILE A 284 -7.83 2.13 16.56
C ILE A 284 -7.44 2.67 17.93
N HIS A 285 -6.17 3.02 18.06
CA HIS A 285 -5.58 3.49 19.30
C HIS A 285 -5.12 4.93 19.13
N CYS A 286 -5.43 5.79 20.10
CA CYS A 286 -4.81 7.11 20.24
C CYS A 286 -4.52 7.35 21.73
N ALA A 287 -3.24 7.57 22.05
CA ALA A 287 -2.82 8.01 23.36
C ALA A 287 -2.23 9.42 23.27
N GLN A 288 -2.89 10.41 23.88
CA GLN A 288 -2.44 11.81 23.87
C GLN A 288 -2.17 12.35 22.45
N CYS A 289 -2.97 11.95 21.46
CA CYS A 289 -2.76 12.36 20.07
C CYS A 289 -3.12 13.83 19.78
N ASN A 290 -3.59 14.59 20.78
CA ASN A 290 -3.98 16.01 20.69
C ASN A 290 -5.04 16.29 19.62
N ILE A 291 -5.88 15.30 19.30
CA ILE A 291 -7.01 15.45 18.38
C ILE A 291 -8.23 15.87 19.19
N VAL A 292 -8.87 16.96 18.75
CA VAL A 292 -10.15 17.42 19.28
C VAL A 292 -11.26 16.70 18.50
N TRP A 293 -11.74 15.58 19.05
CA TRP A 293 -12.61 14.63 18.35
C TRP A 293 -14.01 15.17 17.99
N ASP A 294 -14.47 16.21 18.68
CA ASP A 294 -15.75 16.89 18.46
C ASP A 294 -15.67 18.03 17.44
N ASP A 295 -14.46 18.35 16.96
CA ASP A 295 -14.26 19.39 15.95
C ASP A 295 -14.87 19.03 14.59
N LYS A 296 -15.10 20.06 13.76
CA LYS A 296 -15.72 19.97 12.43
C LYS A 296 -17.03 19.15 12.41
N GLY A 297 -17.78 19.17 13.50
CA GLY A 297 -19.06 18.44 13.62
C GLY A 297 -18.91 16.92 13.73
N GLY A 298 -17.78 16.42 14.24
CA GLY A 298 -17.54 14.99 14.46
C GLY A 298 -17.08 14.23 13.21
N LEU A 299 -16.61 14.93 12.17
CA LEU A 299 -16.08 14.32 10.95
C LEU A 299 -14.92 13.36 11.22
N PHE A 300 -14.09 13.64 12.21
CA PHE A 300 -13.00 12.77 12.64
C PHE A 300 -13.53 11.41 13.13
N LEU A 301 -14.59 11.42 13.93
CA LEU A 301 -15.22 10.18 14.41
C LEU A 301 -15.88 9.39 13.27
N ILE A 302 -16.45 10.07 12.26
CA ILE A 302 -16.97 9.42 11.04
C ILE A 302 -15.85 8.74 10.25
N GLU A 303 -14.71 9.39 10.10
CA GLU A 303 -13.56 8.81 9.40
C GLU A 303 -12.98 7.59 10.13
N ILE A 304 -12.90 7.65 11.47
CA ILE A 304 -12.53 6.49 12.30
C ILE A 304 -13.56 5.37 12.18
N ASP A 305 -14.86 5.67 12.19
CA ASP A 305 -15.91 4.66 11.97
C ASP A 305 -15.74 3.99 10.61
N ARG A 306 -15.43 4.75 9.55
CA ARG A 306 -15.21 4.21 8.21
C ARG A 306 -14.10 3.17 8.19
N VAL A 307 -12.93 3.46 8.78
CA VAL A 307 -11.77 2.55 8.75
C VAL A 307 -11.88 1.38 9.75
N LEU A 308 -12.71 1.50 10.78
CA LEU A 308 -12.90 0.48 11.81
C LEU A 308 -13.86 -0.64 11.34
N LYS A 309 -13.48 -1.88 11.59
CA LYS A 309 -14.34 -3.06 11.32
C LYS A 309 -15.50 -3.15 12.33
N PRO A 310 -16.64 -3.74 11.93
CA PRO A 310 -17.73 -4.03 12.87
C PRO A 310 -17.23 -4.87 14.04
N GLY A 311 -17.68 -4.57 15.26
CA GLY A 311 -17.19 -5.21 16.49
C GLY A 311 -15.78 -4.78 16.93
N GLY A 312 -15.11 -3.92 16.16
CA GLY A 312 -13.78 -3.39 16.48
C GLY A 312 -13.80 -2.35 17.61
N TYR A 313 -12.61 -2.04 18.12
CA TYR A 313 -12.42 -1.23 19.32
C TYR A 313 -11.76 0.12 19.02
N VAL A 314 -12.23 1.18 19.67
CA VAL A 314 -11.56 2.48 19.70
C VAL A 314 -11.06 2.73 21.11
N VAL A 315 -9.74 2.84 21.27
CA VAL A 315 -9.08 3.09 22.55
C VAL A 315 -8.53 4.50 22.54
N LEU A 316 -9.10 5.37 23.39
CA LEU A 316 -8.62 6.74 23.57
C LEU A 316 -8.08 6.92 24.98
N THR A 317 -6.85 7.43 25.05
CA THR A 317 -6.21 7.77 26.32
C THR A 317 -5.93 9.26 26.36
N SER A 318 -6.64 9.99 27.23
CA SER A 318 -6.49 11.43 27.39
C SER A 318 -6.37 11.79 28.87
N PRO A 319 -5.35 12.56 29.28
CA PRO A 319 -5.21 12.95 30.68
C PRO A 319 -6.45 13.73 31.10
N ALA A 320 -7.11 13.29 32.18
CA ALA A 320 -8.22 14.04 32.75
C ALA A 320 -7.74 15.46 33.02
N THR A 321 -8.28 16.45 32.31
CA THR A 321 -7.98 17.86 32.59
C THR A 321 -8.37 18.13 34.03
N THR A 322 -7.38 18.21 34.92
CA THR A 322 -7.53 18.77 36.26
C THR A 322 -7.86 20.24 36.05
N GLN A 323 -9.16 20.54 35.91
CA GLN A 323 -9.66 21.89 36.09
C GLN A 323 -9.43 22.27 37.55
N GLN A 324 -8.22 22.75 37.84
CA GLN A 324 -7.91 23.52 39.03
C GLN A 324 -8.67 24.84 38.94
N GLY A 325 -9.89 24.80 39.44
CA GLY A 325 -10.79 25.94 39.56
C GLY A 325 -11.94 25.50 40.43
N SER A 326 -11.88 25.89 41.71
CA SER A 326 -12.85 25.60 42.76
C SER A 326 -14.30 25.79 42.28
N ALA A 327 -15.01 24.68 42.05
CA ALA A 327 -16.46 24.66 41.97
C ALA A 327 -16.97 23.30 42.45
N THR A 328 -17.65 23.37 43.58
CA THR A 328 -18.34 22.35 44.38
C THR A 328 -18.79 21.06 43.67
N THR A 329 -18.50 19.98 44.37
CA THR A 329 -18.58 18.53 44.10
C THR A 329 -19.97 17.93 43.79
N ALA A 330 -20.92 18.71 43.27
CA ALA A 330 -22.27 18.18 42.95
C ALA A 330 -22.82 18.55 41.57
N LYS A 331 -22.11 19.35 40.76
CA LYS A 331 -22.56 19.78 39.41
C LYS A 331 -21.69 19.33 38.23
N LYS A 332 -20.72 18.43 38.43
CA LYS A 332 -19.83 17.92 37.36
C LYS A 332 -20.35 16.70 36.58
N ARG A 333 -21.56 16.20 36.89
CA ARG A 333 -22.18 15.05 36.19
C ARG A 333 -23.06 15.42 34.98
N GLN A 334 -23.18 16.70 34.60
CA GLN A 334 -24.13 17.15 33.58
C GLN A 334 -23.54 18.03 32.46
N ILE A 335 -22.26 17.86 32.13
CA ILE A 335 -21.75 18.28 30.82
C ILE A 335 -21.31 16.97 30.16
N GLY A 336 -22.18 16.42 29.31
CA GLY A 336 -21.88 15.19 28.58
C GLY A 336 -20.58 15.36 27.82
N ASN A 337 -19.75 14.31 27.79
CA ASN A 337 -18.57 14.29 26.96
C ASN A 337 -19.06 14.37 25.49
N PRO A 338 -18.70 15.40 24.69
CA PRO A 338 -19.17 15.52 23.30
C PRO A 338 -18.93 14.27 22.46
N ILE A 339 -17.87 13.52 22.79
CA ILE A 339 -17.54 12.23 22.17
C ILE A 339 -18.59 11.17 22.51
N GLU A 340 -19.09 11.14 23.75
CA GLU A 340 -20.11 10.18 24.18
C GLU A 340 -21.44 10.43 23.45
N ASP A 341 -21.87 11.68 23.35
CA ASP A 341 -23.08 12.06 22.62
C ASP A 341 -22.98 11.71 21.13
N PHE A 342 -21.80 11.92 20.51
CA PHE A 342 -21.58 11.59 19.11
C PHE A 342 -21.42 10.08 18.88
N SER A 343 -20.82 9.36 19.84
CA SER A 343 -20.65 7.90 19.78
C SER A 343 -21.99 7.17 19.68
N GLN A 344 -23.02 7.70 20.33
CA GLN A 344 -24.38 7.20 20.20
C GLN A 344 -24.92 7.37 18.76
N LYS A 345 -24.59 8.46 18.06
CA LYS A 345 -24.99 8.64 16.65
C LYS A 345 -24.28 7.66 15.71
N LEU A 346 -23.06 7.25 16.06
CA LEU A 346 -22.25 6.27 15.33
C LEU A 346 -22.50 4.81 15.71
N CYS A 347 -23.48 4.53 16.57
CA CYS A 347 -23.74 3.16 17.06
C CYS A 347 -22.52 2.53 17.76
N TRP A 348 -21.75 3.34 18.46
CA TRP A 348 -20.68 2.88 19.33
C TRP A 348 -21.20 2.73 20.75
N ASN A 349 -20.76 1.66 21.42
CA ASN A 349 -21.07 1.41 22.82
C ASN A 349 -19.81 1.66 23.65
N LEU A 350 -19.92 2.47 24.70
CA LEU A 350 -18.85 2.59 25.69
C LEU A 350 -18.76 1.27 26.47
N LEU A 351 -17.63 0.57 26.36
CA LEU A 351 -17.41 -0.70 27.05
C LEU A 351 -16.86 -0.49 28.45
N ALA A 352 -15.83 0.33 28.57
CA ALA A 352 -15.16 0.58 29.83
C ALA A 352 -14.46 1.93 29.82
N GLN A 353 -14.36 2.52 31.01
CA GLN A 353 -13.59 3.73 31.28
C GLN A 353 -12.90 3.54 32.63
N GLU A 354 -11.57 3.49 32.63
CA GLU A 354 -10.74 3.33 33.82
C GLU A 354 -9.55 4.30 33.71
N GLU A 355 -9.31 5.07 34.77
CA GLU A 355 -8.31 6.15 34.79
C GLU A 355 -8.52 7.17 33.64
N ASP A 356 -7.52 7.30 32.77
CA ASP A 356 -7.51 8.17 31.59
C ASP A 356 -7.84 7.41 30.29
N VAL A 357 -8.15 6.10 30.37
CA VAL A 357 -8.40 5.22 29.22
C VAL A 357 -9.90 5.00 29.05
N SER A 358 -10.41 5.24 27.84
CA SER A 358 -11.79 4.99 27.46
C SER A 358 -11.83 4.09 26.22
N ILE A 359 -12.66 3.04 26.27
CA ILE A 359 -12.80 2.07 25.18
C ILE A 359 -14.24 2.04 24.68
N TRP A 360 -14.42 2.31 23.38
CA TRP A 360 -15.68 2.14 22.67
C TRP A 360 -15.59 0.92 21.74
N GLN A 361 -16.74 0.29 21.52
CA GLN A 361 -16.88 -0.78 20.54
C GLN A 361 -17.91 -0.40 19.48
N LYS A 362 -17.53 -0.54 18.21
CA LYS A 362 -18.43 -0.37 17.07
C LYS A 362 -19.41 -1.53 16.99
N THR A 363 -20.68 -1.25 16.75
CA THR A 363 -21.71 -2.29 16.59
C THR A 363 -21.36 -3.29 15.49
N ALA A 364 -21.73 -4.55 15.69
CA ALA A 364 -21.72 -5.57 14.65
C ALA A 364 -22.94 -5.50 13.71
N ASP A 365 -24.03 -4.86 14.17
CA ASP A 365 -25.28 -4.74 13.43
C ASP A 365 -25.33 -3.46 12.58
N ALA A 366 -25.30 -3.63 11.26
CA ALA A 366 -25.38 -2.54 10.30
C ALA A 366 -26.74 -1.81 10.31
N GLN A 367 -27.82 -2.45 10.76
CA GLN A 367 -29.16 -1.84 10.80
C GLN A 367 -29.26 -0.72 11.84
N CYS A 368 -28.32 -0.65 12.79
CA CYS A 368 -28.29 0.39 13.80
C CYS A 368 -28.23 1.81 13.21
N TYR A 369 -27.53 2.01 12.09
CA TYR A 369 -27.42 3.32 11.46
C TYR A 369 -28.73 3.83 10.86
N THR A 370 -29.64 2.93 10.47
CA THR A 370 -30.92 3.31 9.86
C THR A 370 -32.03 3.54 10.90
N SER A 371 -31.91 2.95 12.08
CA SER A 371 -32.97 2.94 13.10
C SER A 371 -32.94 4.13 14.07
N ARG A 372 -31.86 4.93 14.12
CA ARG A 372 -31.70 6.01 15.09
C ARG A 372 -32.31 7.34 14.65
N LYS A 373 -32.84 8.11 15.62
CA LYS A 373 -33.29 9.49 15.42
C LYS A 373 -32.08 10.42 15.30
N GLY A 374 -32.03 11.25 14.26
CA GLY A 374 -30.88 12.14 13.99
C GLY A 374 -29.65 11.41 13.43
N ALA A 375 -29.87 10.30 12.71
CA ALA A 375 -28.82 9.51 12.10
C ALA A 375 -28.04 10.30 11.03
N ILE A 376 -26.72 10.08 11.01
CA ILE A 376 -25.84 10.55 9.94
C ILE A 376 -26.23 9.78 8.66
N PRO A 377 -26.35 10.45 7.50
CA PRO A 377 -26.77 9.80 6.27
C PRO A 377 -25.79 8.69 5.87
N LEU A 378 -26.29 7.65 5.19
CA LEU A 378 -25.45 6.64 4.54
C LEU A 378 -24.92 7.19 3.21
N CYS A 379 -23.67 6.88 2.87
CA CYS A 379 -23.11 7.30 1.59
C CYS A 379 -23.76 6.53 0.43
N GLU A 380 -24.07 7.24 -0.66
CA GLU A 380 -24.56 6.63 -1.90
C GLU A 380 -23.39 6.14 -2.76
N GLY A 381 -23.47 4.89 -3.24
CA GLY A 381 -22.46 4.25 -4.09
C GLY A 381 -21.69 3.11 -3.41
N GLU A 382 -20.97 2.32 -4.21
CA GLU A 382 -20.03 1.33 -3.68
C GLU A 382 -18.88 2.03 -2.93
N ASP A 383 -18.14 1.30 -2.08
CA ASP A 383 -16.92 1.77 -1.40
C ASP A 383 -15.86 2.20 -2.45
N VAL A 384 -15.99 3.39 -3.01
CA VAL A 384 -15.06 3.92 -3.99
C VAL A 384 -13.73 4.19 -3.29
N GLN A 385 -12.63 3.87 -3.95
CA GLN A 385 -11.27 3.98 -3.40
C GLN A 385 -11.03 5.34 -2.72
N SER A 386 -10.69 5.30 -1.42
CA SER A 386 -10.36 6.48 -0.62
C SER A 386 -8.86 6.77 -0.72
N TYR A 387 -8.48 7.55 -1.73
CA TYR A 387 -7.14 8.14 -1.82
C TYR A 387 -7.25 9.65 -1.67
N TYR A 388 -6.95 10.17 -0.47
CA TYR A 388 -6.91 11.60 -0.16
C TYR A 388 -8.16 12.41 -0.59
N ARG A 389 -9.34 11.78 -0.55
CA ARG A 389 -10.63 12.45 -0.81
C ARG A 389 -11.02 13.35 0.35
N PRO A 390 -11.86 14.38 0.15
CA PRO A 390 -12.41 15.15 1.26
C PRO A 390 -13.13 14.25 2.28
N LEU A 391 -13.09 14.63 3.56
CA LEU A 391 -13.82 13.94 4.63
C LEU A 391 -15.30 13.81 4.27
N ALA A 392 -15.85 12.61 4.47
CA ALA A 392 -17.25 12.33 4.16
C ALA A 392 -18.16 12.75 5.31
N HIS A 393 -19.29 13.37 4.99
CA HIS A 393 -20.36 13.69 5.94
C HIS A 393 -21.37 12.53 6.10
N CYS A 394 -21.01 11.32 5.65
CA CYS A 394 -21.88 10.16 5.58
C CYS A 394 -21.14 8.88 6.01
N ILE A 395 -21.89 7.87 6.43
CA ILE A 395 -21.37 6.57 6.87
C ILE A 395 -21.24 5.64 5.66
N SER A 396 -20.08 5.01 5.50
CA SER A 396 -19.76 4.12 4.37
C SER A 396 -19.45 2.70 4.84
N GLY A 397 -19.48 1.73 3.91
CA GLY A 397 -19.15 0.34 4.17
C GLY A 397 -20.27 -0.53 4.74
N THR A 398 -21.43 0.02 5.13
CA THR A 398 -22.53 -0.74 5.75
C THR A 398 -23.16 -1.79 4.82
N ASN A 399 -23.23 -1.52 3.53
CA ASN A 399 -23.74 -2.45 2.50
C ASN A 399 -22.63 -3.34 1.90
N SER A 400 -21.40 -3.23 2.40
CA SER A 400 -20.24 -3.95 1.87
C SER A 400 -20.29 -5.42 2.26
N LYS A 401 -19.99 -6.33 1.32
CA LYS A 401 -19.76 -7.76 1.64
C LYS A 401 -18.63 -7.97 2.66
N ARG A 402 -17.78 -6.95 2.85
CA ARG A 402 -16.68 -6.89 3.82
C ARG A 402 -17.12 -6.57 5.25
N TRP A 403 -18.42 -6.34 5.52
CA TRP A 403 -18.96 -6.15 6.86
C TRP A 403 -18.92 -7.46 7.67
N VAL A 404 -17.72 -7.84 8.11
CA VAL A 404 -17.45 -9.07 8.88
C VAL A 404 -16.97 -8.68 10.29
N PRO A 405 -17.75 -9.00 11.34
CA PRO A 405 -17.40 -8.63 12.71
C PRO A 405 -16.09 -9.23 13.22
N VAL A 406 -15.37 -8.46 14.04
CA VAL A 406 -14.20 -8.94 14.80
C VAL A 406 -14.65 -10.06 15.76
N GLY A 407 -13.85 -11.14 15.85
CA GLY A 407 -14.07 -12.25 16.79
C GLY A 407 -15.05 -13.35 16.37
N ARG A 408 -15.76 -13.26 15.24
CA ARG A 408 -16.71 -14.30 14.76
C ARG A 408 -16.17 -15.26 13.70
N SER A 409 -14.90 -15.16 13.30
CA SER A 409 -14.30 -16.11 12.36
C SER A 409 -13.71 -17.32 13.10
N ASN A 410 -14.50 -18.39 13.22
CA ASN A 410 -14.05 -19.69 13.71
C ASN A 410 -13.05 -20.40 12.76
N SER A 411 -12.61 -19.76 11.67
CA SER A 411 -11.44 -20.21 10.93
C SER A 411 -10.40 -19.11 10.89
N MET A 412 -9.29 -19.37 11.57
CA MET A 412 -8.08 -18.55 11.56
C MET A 412 -7.37 -18.60 10.19
N ASN A 413 -7.92 -19.30 9.18
CA ASN A 413 -7.20 -19.69 7.96
C ASN A 413 -7.97 -19.56 6.64
N THR A 414 -9.24 -19.14 6.61
CA THR A 414 -9.98 -19.04 5.33
C THR A 414 -10.21 -17.58 4.99
N ILE A 415 -9.20 -16.95 4.38
CA ILE A 415 -9.39 -15.67 3.69
C ILE A 415 -10.46 -15.92 2.63
N ASN A 416 -11.65 -15.35 2.80
CA ASN A 416 -12.72 -15.51 1.84
C ASN A 416 -12.42 -14.64 0.61
N LEU A 417 -11.70 -15.21 -0.35
CA LEU A 417 -11.26 -14.55 -1.58
C LEU A 417 -12.43 -14.02 -2.41
N GLU A 418 -13.61 -14.65 -2.33
CA GLU A 418 -14.82 -14.22 -3.05
C GLU A 418 -15.32 -12.85 -2.59
N ILE A 419 -15.18 -12.53 -1.29
CA ILE A 419 -15.53 -11.19 -0.75
C ILE A 419 -14.66 -10.10 -1.41
N HIS A 420 -13.46 -10.47 -1.85
CA HIS A 420 -12.52 -9.58 -2.52
C HIS A 420 -12.57 -9.66 -4.06
N GLY A 421 -13.45 -10.51 -4.61
CA GLY A 421 -13.56 -10.72 -6.06
C GLY A 421 -12.31 -11.36 -6.67
N VAL A 422 -11.56 -12.16 -5.91
CA VAL A 422 -10.34 -12.83 -6.37
C VAL A 422 -10.61 -14.31 -6.61
N HIS A 423 -10.17 -14.82 -7.77
CA HIS A 423 -10.27 -16.23 -8.09
C HIS A 423 -9.22 -17.05 -7.30
N PRO A 424 -9.56 -18.21 -6.73
CA PRO A 424 -8.62 -19.04 -5.97
C PRO A 424 -7.38 -19.45 -6.77
N ASP A 425 -7.55 -19.82 -8.04
CA ASP A 425 -6.43 -20.25 -8.91
C ASP A 425 -5.44 -19.10 -9.14
N ASP A 426 -5.91 -17.90 -9.51
CA ASP A 426 -5.07 -16.70 -9.67
C ASP A 426 -4.28 -16.38 -8.39
N PHE A 427 -4.89 -16.60 -7.23
CA PHE A 427 -4.26 -16.37 -5.94
C PHE A 427 -3.19 -17.43 -5.62
N SER A 428 -3.45 -18.70 -5.96
CA SER A 428 -2.49 -19.80 -5.79
C SER A 428 -1.27 -19.62 -6.69
N ASP A 429 -1.49 -19.28 -7.97
CA ASP A 429 -0.42 -19.07 -8.94
C ASP A 429 0.50 -17.90 -8.53
N ASP A 430 -0.06 -16.81 -7.99
CA ASP A 430 0.73 -15.69 -7.46
C ASP A 430 1.58 -16.13 -6.26
N MET A 431 1.01 -16.91 -5.33
CA MET A 431 1.74 -17.43 -4.17
C MET A 431 2.91 -18.35 -4.57
N GLU A 432 2.68 -19.26 -5.53
CA GLU A 432 3.74 -20.15 -6.04
C GLU A 432 4.85 -19.36 -6.74
N PHE A 433 4.48 -18.40 -7.58
CA PHE A 433 5.44 -17.50 -8.22
C PHE A 433 6.33 -16.80 -7.19
N TRP A 434 5.74 -16.24 -6.12
CA TRP A 434 6.52 -15.48 -5.12
C TRP A 434 7.44 -16.35 -4.28
N ARG A 435 7.05 -17.60 -3.97
CA ARG A 435 7.92 -18.57 -3.28
C ARG A 435 9.21 -18.80 -4.06
N SER A 436 9.11 -19.01 -5.37
CA SER A 436 10.27 -19.17 -6.25
C SER A 436 11.04 -17.85 -6.44
N ALA A 437 10.34 -16.74 -6.62
CA ALA A 437 10.95 -15.44 -6.87
C ALA A 437 11.81 -14.96 -5.69
N VAL A 438 11.36 -15.14 -4.44
CA VAL A 438 12.13 -14.72 -3.26
C VAL A 438 13.45 -15.48 -3.15
N ILE A 439 13.47 -16.78 -3.45
CA ILE A 439 14.70 -17.59 -3.46
C ILE A 439 15.69 -17.03 -4.49
N ASN A 440 15.21 -16.74 -5.70
CA ASN A 440 16.03 -16.19 -6.77
C ASN A 440 16.51 -14.76 -6.46
N TYR A 441 15.67 -13.91 -5.88
CA TYR A 441 16.06 -12.55 -5.54
C TYR A 441 17.12 -12.53 -4.44
N TRP A 442 16.97 -13.37 -3.42
CA TRP A 442 17.88 -13.37 -2.27
C TRP A 442 19.31 -13.78 -2.64
N SER A 443 19.50 -14.66 -3.64
CA SER A 443 20.83 -15.04 -4.12
C SER A 443 21.52 -13.92 -4.90
N LEU A 444 20.77 -12.96 -5.43
CA LEU A 444 21.28 -11.86 -6.24
C LEU A 444 21.66 -10.62 -5.40
N LEU A 445 21.29 -10.58 -4.12
CA LEU A 445 21.59 -9.47 -3.21
C LEU A 445 23.04 -9.51 -2.69
N SER A 446 24.01 -9.58 -3.60
CA SER A 446 25.44 -9.57 -3.28
C SER A 446 26.13 -8.49 -4.10
N PRO A 447 26.98 -7.62 -3.52
CA PRO A 447 27.74 -6.62 -4.28
C PRO A 447 28.59 -7.23 -5.40
N LEU A 448 28.91 -8.53 -5.31
CA LEU A 448 29.60 -9.27 -6.37
C LEU A 448 28.83 -9.30 -7.70
N ILE A 449 27.51 -9.06 -7.68
CA ILE A 449 26.69 -9.01 -8.90
C ILE A 449 27.12 -7.91 -9.88
N PHE A 450 27.77 -6.85 -9.36
CA PHE A 450 28.29 -5.74 -10.15
C PHE A 450 29.74 -5.95 -10.56
N SER A 451 30.40 -7.00 -10.07
CA SER A 451 31.77 -7.34 -10.44
C SER A 451 31.80 -8.10 -11.76
N ASP A 452 32.61 -7.63 -12.70
CA ASP A 452 32.88 -8.33 -13.97
C ASP A 452 34.04 -9.35 -13.83
N HIS A 453 34.54 -9.57 -12.61
CA HIS A 453 35.58 -10.58 -12.38
C HIS A 453 35.00 -11.99 -12.54
N PRO A 454 35.59 -12.84 -13.39
CA PRO A 454 35.13 -14.21 -13.57
C PRO A 454 35.27 -14.99 -12.26
N LYS A 455 34.18 -15.63 -11.83
CA LYS A 455 34.19 -16.50 -10.65
C LYS A 455 35.21 -17.61 -10.84
N ARG A 456 35.97 -17.94 -9.79
CA ARG A 456 36.75 -19.19 -9.82
C ARG A 456 35.80 -20.38 -9.82
N PRO A 457 36.08 -21.44 -10.59
CA PRO A 457 35.29 -22.66 -10.54
C PRO A 457 35.24 -23.21 -9.11
N GLY A 458 34.04 -23.35 -8.55
CA GLY A 458 33.81 -23.88 -7.20
C GLY A 458 33.54 -22.83 -6.10
N ASP A 459 33.66 -21.53 -6.38
CA ASP A 459 33.26 -20.49 -5.44
C ASP A 459 31.77 -20.17 -5.60
N GLU A 460 30.95 -20.50 -4.59
CA GLU A 460 29.59 -19.98 -4.48
C GLU A 460 29.62 -18.51 -4.06
N ASP A 461 28.63 -17.72 -4.49
CA ASP A 461 28.52 -16.34 -4.01
C ASP A 461 28.30 -16.36 -2.49
N PRO A 462 29.00 -15.51 -1.72
CA PRO A 462 28.70 -15.37 -0.32
C PRO A 462 27.24 -14.95 -0.19
N LEU A 463 26.49 -15.71 0.60
CA LEU A 463 25.13 -15.33 0.95
C LEU A 463 25.16 -13.91 1.55
N PRO A 464 24.13 -13.08 1.27
CA PRO A 464 24.03 -11.77 1.89
C PRO A 464 24.14 -11.93 3.42
N PRO A 465 24.81 -10.99 4.10
CA PRO A 465 24.93 -11.05 5.55
C PRO A 465 23.55 -11.21 6.19
N TYR A 466 23.47 -12.07 7.21
CA TYR A 466 22.23 -12.36 7.91
C TYR A 466 21.62 -11.06 8.47
N ASN A 467 20.32 -10.85 8.27
CA ASN A 467 19.58 -9.64 8.68
C ASN A 467 20.08 -8.32 8.08
N MET A 468 20.60 -8.34 6.84
CA MET A 468 20.94 -7.12 6.09
C MET A 468 19.76 -6.16 5.90
N MET A 469 18.54 -6.72 5.75
CA MET A 469 17.33 -5.95 5.46
C MET A 469 16.38 -6.00 6.64
N ARG A 470 15.71 -4.89 6.92
CA ARG A 470 14.78 -4.71 8.03
C ARG A 470 13.44 -4.20 7.52
N ASN A 471 13.48 -3.25 6.58
CA ASN A 471 12.29 -2.67 5.96
C ASN A 471 12.35 -2.80 4.44
N VAL A 472 11.32 -3.41 3.88
CA VAL A 472 11.10 -3.53 2.44
C VAL A 472 9.84 -2.74 2.06
N MET A 473 9.86 -2.07 0.91
CA MET A 473 8.64 -1.54 0.30
C MET A 473 8.37 -2.31 -0.99
N ASP A 474 7.20 -2.94 -1.05
CA ASP A 474 6.67 -3.48 -2.29
C ASP A 474 5.80 -2.41 -2.96
N MET A 475 6.34 -1.77 -3.99
CA MET A 475 5.74 -0.60 -4.62
C MET A 475 4.51 -0.96 -5.49
N ASN A 476 4.35 -2.24 -5.85
CA ASN A 476 3.16 -2.74 -6.54
C ASN A 476 2.79 -4.14 -6.01
N ALA A 477 2.19 -4.16 -4.82
CA ALA A 477 2.09 -5.38 -4.02
C ALA A 477 1.09 -6.43 -4.51
N HIS A 478 0.23 -6.15 -5.50
CA HIS A 478 -0.83 -7.07 -5.95
C HIS A 478 -1.62 -7.68 -4.78
N TYR A 479 -1.40 -8.96 -4.42
CA TYR A 479 -2.07 -9.65 -3.30
C TYR A 479 -1.22 -9.73 -2.01
N GLY A 480 -0.07 -9.04 -1.97
CA GLY A 480 0.90 -9.11 -0.88
C GLY A 480 1.74 -10.40 -0.92
N GLY A 481 1.94 -10.98 -2.12
CA GLY A 481 2.61 -12.26 -2.28
C GLY A 481 4.11 -12.22 -1.93
N LEU A 482 4.81 -11.12 -2.25
CA LEU A 482 6.20 -10.92 -1.81
C LEU A 482 6.33 -10.95 -0.29
N ASN A 483 5.46 -10.23 0.42
CA ASN A 483 5.45 -10.20 1.88
C ASN A 483 5.17 -11.60 2.47
N ALA A 484 4.19 -12.31 1.91
CA ALA A 484 3.87 -13.67 2.33
C ALA A 484 5.07 -14.62 2.14
N ALA A 485 5.73 -14.58 0.98
CA ALA A 485 6.88 -15.43 0.71
C ALA A 485 8.11 -15.09 1.58
N LEU A 486 8.32 -13.81 1.92
CA LEU A 486 9.36 -13.39 2.87
C LEU A 486 9.08 -13.92 4.28
N LEU A 487 7.83 -13.86 4.72
CA LEU A 487 7.40 -14.41 6.01
C LEU A 487 7.53 -15.94 6.06
N GLU A 488 7.06 -16.64 5.02
CA GLU A 488 7.16 -18.11 4.88
C GLU A 488 8.61 -18.60 4.85
N SER A 489 9.52 -17.82 4.26
CA SER A 489 10.97 -18.12 4.23
C SER A 489 11.71 -17.72 5.50
N GLY A 490 11.00 -17.31 6.56
CA GLY A 490 11.57 -17.00 7.88
C GLY A 490 12.44 -15.74 7.89
N LYS A 491 12.24 -14.81 6.95
CA LYS A 491 12.99 -13.55 6.91
C LYS A 491 12.35 -12.55 7.89
N SER A 492 13.15 -12.06 8.83
CA SER A 492 12.72 -11.05 9.81
C SER A 492 12.74 -9.64 9.19
N VAL A 493 11.82 -9.39 8.26
CA VAL A 493 11.67 -8.10 7.56
C VAL A 493 10.23 -7.59 7.70
N THR A 494 10.07 -6.27 7.84
CA THR A 494 8.77 -5.63 7.71
C THR A 494 8.58 -5.17 6.26
N VAL A 495 7.37 -5.37 5.72
CA VAL A 495 7.05 -5.00 4.35
C VAL A 495 5.90 -3.99 4.34
N MET A 496 6.14 -2.81 3.77
CA MET A 496 5.09 -1.87 3.42
C MET A 496 4.56 -2.21 2.02
N ASN A 497 3.33 -2.71 1.94
CA ASN A 497 2.70 -3.12 0.69
C ASN A 497 1.93 -1.95 0.07
N VAL A 498 2.37 -1.46 -1.07
CA VAL A 498 1.73 -0.34 -1.75
C VAL A 498 0.88 -0.84 -2.91
N VAL A 499 -0.38 -0.39 -2.96
CA VAL A 499 -1.30 -0.68 -4.06
C VAL A 499 -1.52 0.60 -4.87
N PRO A 500 -1.13 0.62 -6.17
CA PRO A 500 -1.38 1.77 -7.03
C PRO A 500 -2.88 2.05 -7.17
N THR A 501 -3.29 3.31 -7.00
CA THR A 501 -4.70 3.75 -7.08
C THR A 501 -5.38 3.43 -8.41
N ASN A 502 -4.61 3.38 -9.48
CA ASN A 502 -5.13 3.15 -10.84
C ASN A 502 -5.28 1.65 -11.18
N THR A 503 -5.16 0.77 -10.19
CA THR A 503 -5.40 -0.67 -10.32
C THR A 503 -6.62 -1.10 -9.49
N PRO A 504 -7.20 -2.29 -9.76
CA PRO A 504 -8.21 -2.85 -8.87
C PRO A 504 -7.72 -2.87 -7.42
N ASN A 505 -8.53 -2.37 -6.50
CA ASN A 505 -8.10 -2.18 -5.11
C ASN A 505 -7.97 -3.53 -4.39
N LYS A 506 -6.75 -4.04 -4.34
CA LYS A 506 -6.40 -5.28 -3.63
C LYS A 506 -5.99 -5.05 -2.17
N LEU A 507 -5.90 -3.80 -1.73
CA LEU A 507 -5.46 -3.47 -0.37
C LEU A 507 -6.34 -4.10 0.73
N PRO A 508 -7.69 -4.17 0.61
CA PRO A 508 -8.51 -4.86 1.61
C PRO A 508 -8.09 -6.32 1.84
N LEU A 509 -7.64 -7.02 0.79
CA LEU A 509 -7.16 -8.40 0.88
C LEU A 509 -5.81 -8.45 1.61
N ILE A 510 -4.88 -7.57 1.25
CA ILE A 510 -3.57 -7.45 1.92
C ILE A 510 -3.74 -7.17 3.41
N LEU A 511 -4.60 -6.21 3.78
CA LEU A 511 -4.88 -5.89 5.18
C LEU A 511 -5.55 -7.07 5.89
N ASN A 512 -6.52 -7.77 5.27
CA ASN A 512 -7.14 -8.96 5.85
C ASN A 512 -6.16 -10.13 6.07
N ARG A 513 -5.05 -10.18 5.34
CA ARG A 513 -3.94 -11.14 5.56
C ARG A 513 -3.06 -10.78 6.76
N GLY A 514 -3.29 -9.63 7.40
CA GLY A 514 -2.46 -9.13 8.51
C GLY A 514 -1.20 -8.39 8.04
N PHE A 515 -1.13 -7.98 6.77
CA PHE A 515 0.01 -7.26 6.23
C PHE A 515 -0.23 -5.75 6.23
N ALA A 516 0.80 -4.97 6.56
CA ALA A 516 0.74 -3.51 6.47
C ALA A 516 0.72 -3.06 5.00
N GLY A 517 -0.16 -2.12 4.67
CA GLY A 517 -0.21 -1.58 3.31
C GLY A 517 -1.01 -0.29 3.19
N VAL A 518 -0.86 0.37 2.04
CA VAL A 518 -1.44 1.68 1.77
C VAL A 518 -1.75 1.85 0.28
N LEU A 519 -2.77 2.66 -0.04
CA LEU A 519 -3.01 3.13 -1.40
C LEU A 519 -2.09 4.29 -1.73
N HIS A 520 -1.48 4.27 -2.92
CA HIS A 520 -0.65 5.38 -3.37
C HIS A 520 -0.76 5.63 -4.88
N ASP A 521 -0.71 6.89 -5.27
CA ASP A 521 -0.54 7.30 -6.67
C ASP A 521 0.94 7.62 -6.91
N TRP A 522 1.61 6.75 -7.68
CA TRP A 522 3.04 6.88 -7.99
C TRP A 522 3.36 8.02 -8.96
N CYS A 523 2.37 8.74 -9.47
CA CYS A 523 2.56 10.02 -10.15
C CYS A 523 2.89 11.17 -9.16
N GLU A 524 2.75 10.92 -7.86
CA GLU A 524 3.12 11.82 -6.77
C GLU A 524 4.15 11.18 -5.83
N SER A 525 4.89 12.00 -5.09
CA SER A 525 5.82 11.52 -4.05
C SER A 525 5.09 10.79 -2.92
N PHE A 526 5.70 9.72 -2.42
CA PHE A 526 5.17 8.90 -1.34
C PHE A 526 5.26 9.63 0.01
N PRO A 527 4.20 9.58 0.85
CA PRO A 527 4.14 10.30 2.13
C PRO A 527 5.00 9.62 3.21
N THR A 528 6.33 9.71 3.08
CA THR A 528 7.30 9.15 4.04
C THR A 528 8.55 10.03 4.16
N TYR A 529 9.30 9.85 5.24
CA TYR A 529 10.61 10.49 5.42
C TYR A 529 11.68 9.90 4.47
N PRO A 530 12.79 10.61 4.19
CA PRO A 530 13.88 10.09 3.38
C PRO A 530 14.66 8.96 4.09
N ARG A 531 15.29 8.08 3.31
CA ARG A 531 16.24 7.03 3.77
C ARG A 531 15.65 6.09 4.83
N ILE A 532 14.54 5.45 4.49
CA ILE A 532 13.78 4.60 5.41
C ILE A 532 13.89 3.12 5.05
N TYR A 533 13.80 2.80 3.76
CA TYR A 533 13.74 1.43 3.28
C TYR A 533 15.13 0.91 2.92
N ASP A 534 15.40 -0.34 3.29
CA ASP A 534 16.64 -1.04 2.93
C ASP A 534 16.50 -1.67 1.53
N MET A 535 15.28 -2.01 1.12
CA MET A 535 14.98 -2.54 -0.21
C MET A 535 13.68 -1.99 -0.78
N LEU A 536 13.69 -1.63 -2.06
CA LEU A 536 12.51 -1.34 -2.86
C LEU A 536 12.29 -2.43 -3.89
N HIS A 537 11.05 -2.91 -4.00
CA HIS A 537 10.65 -3.88 -5.00
C HIS A 537 9.53 -3.32 -5.87
N ALA A 538 9.61 -3.54 -7.19
CA ALA A 538 8.58 -3.10 -8.12
C ALA A 538 8.42 -4.10 -9.28
N LYS A 539 7.29 -4.81 -9.34
CA LYS A 539 6.91 -5.67 -10.47
C LYS A 539 5.88 -4.97 -11.36
N GLY A 540 6.20 -4.74 -12.63
CA GLY A 540 5.30 -4.13 -13.63
C GLY A 540 4.95 -2.65 -13.41
N LEU A 541 5.64 -1.97 -12.48
CA LEU A 541 5.32 -0.59 -12.11
C LEU A 541 5.72 0.42 -13.19
N LEU A 542 6.84 0.20 -13.89
CA LEU A 542 7.30 1.13 -14.93
C LEU A 542 6.35 1.11 -16.12
N SER A 543 5.94 -0.10 -16.56
CA SER A 543 4.89 -0.25 -17.57
C SER A 543 3.59 0.44 -17.17
N HIS A 544 3.20 0.34 -15.89
CA HIS A 544 1.99 0.97 -15.37
C HIS A 544 2.06 2.51 -15.43
N LEU A 545 3.20 3.09 -15.06
CA LEU A 545 3.41 4.54 -15.09
C LEU A 545 3.44 5.12 -16.52
N THR A 546 4.04 4.39 -17.46
CA THR A 546 4.05 4.79 -18.88
C THR A 546 2.62 4.90 -19.42
N LEU A 547 1.75 3.94 -19.09
CA LEU A 547 0.34 3.96 -19.50
C LEU A 547 -0.41 5.18 -18.94
N GLN A 548 -0.02 5.66 -17.77
CA GLN A 548 -0.60 6.83 -17.11
C GLN A 548 0.03 8.15 -17.52
N ARG A 549 1.06 8.13 -18.38
CA ARG A 549 1.84 9.30 -18.77
C ARG A 549 2.49 10.00 -17.57
N CYS A 550 2.88 9.21 -16.57
CA CYS A 550 3.61 9.71 -15.41
C CYS A 550 5.11 9.61 -15.63
N SER A 551 5.84 10.52 -14.97
CA SER A 551 7.28 10.68 -15.16
C SER A 551 8.04 9.54 -14.46
N ILE A 552 8.66 8.65 -15.23
CA ILE A 552 9.50 7.59 -14.67
C ILE A 552 10.72 8.19 -13.96
N ILE A 553 11.27 9.29 -14.46
CA ILE A 553 12.39 9.97 -13.81
C ILE A 553 12.00 10.49 -12.42
N ASP A 554 10.77 10.98 -12.23
CA ASP A 554 10.27 11.42 -10.91
C ASP A 554 10.19 10.24 -9.93
N LEU A 555 9.77 9.06 -10.42
CA LEU A 555 9.79 7.83 -9.62
C LEU A 555 11.22 7.51 -9.16
N PHE A 556 12.21 7.55 -10.05
CA PHE A 556 13.61 7.25 -9.67
C PHE A 556 14.17 8.24 -8.64
N PHE A 557 13.80 9.52 -8.72
CA PHE A 557 14.15 10.50 -7.68
C PHE A 557 13.45 10.22 -6.35
N GLU A 558 12.20 9.79 -6.40
CA GLU A 558 11.45 9.40 -5.21
C GLU A 558 12.03 8.14 -4.57
N MET A 559 12.39 7.14 -5.38
CA MET A 559 13.07 5.92 -4.93
C MET A 559 14.41 6.27 -4.29
N ASP A 560 15.22 7.16 -4.88
CA ASP A 560 16.45 7.65 -4.25
C ASP A 560 16.21 8.34 -2.92
N ARG A 561 15.19 9.17 -2.82
CA ARG A 561 14.85 9.85 -1.57
C ARG A 561 14.53 8.86 -0.45
N ILE A 562 13.69 7.86 -0.70
CA ILE A 562 13.17 6.96 0.34
C ILE A 562 14.11 5.78 0.64
N LEU A 563 14.98 5.41 -0.30
CA LEU A 563 15.96 4.33 -0.13
C LEU A 563 17.15 4.79 0.71
N ARG A 564 17.59 3.94 1.65
CA ARG A 564 18.80 4.17 2.43
C ARG A 564 20.07 4.09 1.58
N PRO A 565 21.16 4.77 1.98
CA PRO A 565 22.48 4.44 1.44
C PRO A 565 22.77 2.94 1.59
N GLU A 566 23.38 2.34 0.58
CA GLU A 566 23.64 0.89 0.43
C GLU A 566 22.38 0.02 0.23
N GLY A 567 21.21 0.64 0.13
CA GLY A 567 19.95 -0.04 -0.11
C GLY A 567 19.85 -0.63 -1.52
N TRP A 568 19.00 -1.63 -1.64
CA TRP A 568 18.78 -2.42 -2.86
C TRP A 568 17.49 -2.05 -3.56
N VAL A 569 17.48 -2.20 -4.87
CA VAL A 569 16.27 -2.05 -5.69
C VAL A 569 16.17 -3.24 -6.63
N ILE A 570 14.99 -3.84 -6.68
CA ILE A 570 14.65 -4.91 -7.62
C ILE A 570 13.44 -4.46 -8.43
N ILE A 571 13.61 -4.32 -9.75
CA ILE A 571 12.54 -3.98 -10.67
C ILE A 571 12.37 -5.12 -11.67
N SER A 572 11.17 -5.68 -11.77
CA SER A 572 10.82 -6.69 -12.78
C SER A 572 9.80 -6.11 -13.74
N ASP A 573 10.17 -5.89 -14.99
CA ASP A 573 9.28 -5.28 -15.99
C ASP A 573 9.68 -5.69 -17.42
N LYS A 574 8.96 -5.17 -18.43
CA LYS A 574 9.26 -5.40 -19.85
C LYS A 574 10.64 -4.85 -20.22
N VAL A 575 11.33 -5.53 -21.15
CA VAL A 575 12.70 -5.18 -21.60
C VAL A 575 12.92 -3.67 -21.83
N GLY A 576 12.05 -3.03 -22.62
CA GLY A 576 12.20 -1.60 -22.95
C GLY A 576 12.15 -0.66 -21.74
N HIS A 577 11.26 -0.94 -20.79
CA HIS A 577 11.16 -0.15 -19.55
C HIS A 577 12.34 -0.39 -18.61
N VAL A 578 12.85 -1.62 -18.58
CA VAL A 578 14.02 -1.99 -17.79
C VAL A 578 15.29 -1.29 -18.29
N GLU A 579 15.54 -1.25 -19.60
CA GLU A 579 16.70 -0.54 -20.16
C GLU A 579 16.60 0.98 -19.97
N HIS A 580 15.39 1.54 -20.09
CA HIS A 580 15.16 2.94 -19.74
C HIS A 580 15.45 3.21 -18.25
N GLY A 581 14.94 2.36 -17.36
CA GLY A 581 15.22 2.42 -15.92
C GLY A 581 16.71 2.29 -15.59
N ARG A 582 17.44 1.41 -16.29
CA ARG A 582 18.89 1.27 -16.15
C ARG A 582 19.61 2.59 -16.48
N THR A 583 19.19 3.25 -17.56
CA THR A 583 19.77 4.55 -17.95
C THR A 583 19.55 5.61 -16.86
N LEU A 584 18.36 5.66 -16.28
CA LEU A 584 18.04 6.58 -15.18
C LEU A 584 18.81 6.23 -13.90
N ALA A 585 18.94 4.95 -13.56
CA ALA A 585 19.71 4.48 -12.40
C ALA A 585 21.17 4.99 -12.48
N LEU A 586 21.79 4.90 -13.67
CA LEU A 586 23.15 5.41 -13.89
C LEU A 586 23.22 6.95 -13.76
N GLN A 587 22.19 7.69 -14.21
CA GLN A 587 22.14 9.16 -14.06
C GLN A 587 22.13 9.61 -12.60
N ILE A 588 21.44 8.86 -11.73
CA ILE A 588 21.38 9.12 -10.28
C ILE A 588 22.52 8.45 -9.50
N ARG A 589 23.54 7.95 -10.21
CA ARG A 589 24.77 7.34 -9.67
C ARG A 589 24.53 6.03 -8.90
N TRP A 590 23.52 5.24 -9.27
CA TRP A 590 23.36 3.88 -8.75
C TRP A 590 24.17 2.89 -9.56
N GLU A 591 24.58 1.81 -8.90
CA GLU A 591 25.09 0.62 -9.57
C GLU A 591 23.89 -0.20 -10.07
N ALA A 592 23.94 -0.70 -11.31
CA ALA A 592 22.78 -1.30 -11.97
C ALA A 592 23.19 -2.49 -12.85
N ARG A 593 22.48 -3.63 -12.70
CA ARG A 593 22.68 -4.85 -13.48
C ARG A 593 21.34 -5.36 -13.98
N VAL A 594 21.27 -5.71 -15.26
CA VAL A 594 20.11 -6.35 -15.87
C VAL A 594 20.35 -7.85 -15.96
N ILE A 595 19.34 -8.63 -15.58
CA ILE A 595 19.35 -10.09 -15.54
C ILE A 595 18.15 -10.60 -16.33
N ASP A 596 18.38 -11.68 -17.06
CA ASP A 596 17.36 -12.41 -17.79
C ASP A 596 16.89 -13.61 -16.94
N PRO A 597 15.72 -13.53 -16.28
CA PRO A 597 15.26 -14.60 -15.39
C PRO A 597 14.79 -15.84 -16.16
N GLU A 598 14.30 -15.68 -17.40
CA GLU A 598 13.80 -16.75 -18.24
C GLU A 598 14.15 -16.51 -19.71
N ASN A 599 15.03 -17.36 -20.24
CA ASN A 599 15.53 -17.31 -21.61
C ASN A 599 14.36 -17.25 -22.61
N GLY A 600 14.13 -16.06 -23.20
CA GLY A 600 13.11 -15.84 -24.24
C GLY A 600 11.80 -15.19 -23.78
N SER A 601 11.64 -14.84 -22.51
CA SER A 601 10.51 -14.00 -22.06
C SER A 601 10.77 -12.52 -22.36
N ASP A 602 9.72 -11.70 -22.46
CA ASP A 602 9.82 -10.23 -22.56
C ASP A 602 10.09 -9.55 -21.20
N GLN A 603 10.22 -10.32 -20.11
CA GLN A 603 10.46 -9.81 -18.76
C GLN A 603 11.95 -9.75 -18.47
N ARG A 604 12.40 -8.66 -17.85
CA ARG A 604 13.77 -8.49 -17.37
C ARG A 604 13.77 -8.04 -15.92
N LEU A 605 14.83 -8.44 -15.22
CA LEU A 605 15.07 -8.05 -13.85
C LEU A 605 16.19 -7.00 -13.82
N LEU A 606 15.92 -5.83 -13.28
CA LEU A 606 16.90 -4.80 -12.99
C LEU A 606 17.20 -4.82 -11.49
N ILE A 607 18.46 -5.05 -11.16
CA ILE A 607 18.96 -4.98 -9.79
C ILE A 607 19.86 -3.76 -9.68
N CYS A 608 19.55 -2.89 -8.72
CA CYS A 608 20.36 -1.72 -8.44
C CYS A 608 20.79 -1.67 -6.98
N GLN A 609 21.93 -1.04 -6.73
CA GLN A 609 22.39 -0.68 -5.39
C GLN A 609 22.73 0.80 -5.32
N LYS A 610 22.24 1.46 -4.28
CA LYS A 610 22.53 2.88 -4.02
C LYS A 610 23.85 3.00 -3.27
N PRO A 611 24.89 3.66 -3.81
CA PRO A 611 26.16 3.79 -3.12
C PRO A 611 26.07 4.74 -1.92
N PHE A 612 26.93 4.52 -0.91
CA PHE A 612 27.06 5.45 0.20
C PHE A 612 28.01 6.60 -0.10
N ILE A 613 27.44 7.73 -0.52
CA ILE A 613 28.22 8.93 -0.84
C ILE A 613 28.48 9.73 0.45
N ARG A 614 29.62 9.50 1.09
CA ARG A 614 30.18 10.42 2.12
C ARG A 614 30.94 11.55 1.41
N LYS A 615 30.51 12.80 1.57
CA LYS A 615 31.27 13.99 1.15
C LYS A 615 31.50 14.92 2.32
#